data_AF-A0A2E0VY78-F1
#
_entry.id   AF-A0A2E0VY78-F1
#
_cell.length_a   1.000
_cell.length_b   1.000
_cell.length_c   1.000
_cell.angle_alpha   90.00
_cell.angle_beta   90.00
_cell.angle_gamma   90.00
#
_symmetry.space_group_name_H-M   'P 1'
#
loop_
_entity.id
_entity.type
_entity.pdbx_description
1 polymer ?
#
loop_
_entity_poly.entity_id
_entity_poly.type
_entity_poly.pdbx_seq_one_letter_code
_entity_poly.pdbx_strand_id
1 'polypeptide(L)'
;MSKLNDDLLNDDLLNDYVDNNLSSSKVNEINKIINEDETELSRLRAHKFVHQTLKEIPVDEAPKNISQLVMSKITEAISFDSQASNFFKFVIGFFVIIISAVFIYSFQVQTDTEGSTSFQFFEKFFHGLSTMLPNFPNIFSNSSITIIGSALIIILFIASFYMVESHFHFKKKLDHFSK
;
A
#
# COMPACT_ATOMS: atom_id res chain seq x y z
N MET A 1 -0.25 33.89 -44.36
CA MET A 1 0.70 34.09 -43.25
C MET A 1 -0.09 34.48 -42.00
N SER A 2 -0.78 33.53 -41.34
CA SER A 2 -1.72 33.82 -40.25
C SER A 2 -1.71 32.74 -39.16
N LYS A 3 -0.63 31.93 -39.07
CA LYS A 3 -0.54 30.79 -38.14
C LYS A 3 0.63 30.91 -37.15
N LEU A 4 1.27 32.08 -37.07
CA LEU A 4 2.51 32.29 -36.31
C LEU A 4 2.35 33.26 -35.14
N ASN A 5 1.18 33.88 -34.97
CA ASN A 5 0.88 34.75 -33.82
C ASN A 5 0.02 34.07 -32.74
N ASP A 6 -0.76 33.04 -33.08
CA ASP A 6 -1.67 32.36 -32.13
C ASP A 6 -0.95 31.68 -30.96
N ASP A 7 0.37 31.47 -31.05
CA ASP A 7 1.17 30.76 -30.05
C ASP A 7 1.92 31.69 -29.07
N LEU A 8 1.90 33.01 -29.28
CA LEU A 8 2.65 33.97 -28.45
C LEU A 8 1.89 34.37 -27.17
N LEU A 9 0.55 34.35 -27.22
CA LEU A 9 -0.33 34.58 -26.08
C LEU A 9 -1.17 33.31 -25.83
N ASN A 10 -0.55 32.36 -25.11
CA ASN A 10 -1.24 31.17 -24.62
C ASN A 10 -2.28 31.55 -23.53
N ASP A 11 -3.38 30.80 -23.45
CA ASP A 11 -4.44 30.98 -22.46
C ASP A 11 -3.91 30.94 -21.02
N ASP A 12 -2.92 30.09 -20.74
CA ASP A 12 -2.27 30.01 -19.43
C ASP A 12 -1.62 31.34 -19.04
N LEU A 13 -0.98 32.00 -20.01
CA LEU A 13 -0.26 33.26 -19.82
C LEU A 13 -1.25 34.42 -19.60
N LEU A 14 -2.40 34.37 -20.28
CA LEU A 14 -3.50 35.31 -20.09
C LEU A 14 -4.21 35.12 -18.74
N ASN A 15 -4.35 33.86 -18.29
CA ASN A 15 -4.90 33.53 -16.99
C ASN A 15 -3.98 34.03 -15.86
N ASP A 16 -2.67 33.77 -15.97
CA ASP A 16 -1.68 34.29 -15.03
C ASP A 16 -1.66 35.83 -14.98
N TYR A 17 -1.91 36.50 -16.12
CA TYR A 17 -2.06 37.96 -16.18
C TYR A 17 -3.30 38.43 -15.41
N VAL A 18 -4.44 37.75 -15.58
CA VAL A 18 -5.71 38.08 -14.89
C VAL A 18 -5.61 37.80 -13.37
N ASP A 19 -4.81 36.82 -12.97
CA ASP A 19 -4.55 36.46 -11.58
C ASP A 19 -3.41 37.28 -10.91
N ASN A 20 -2.74 38.16 -11.67
CA ASN A 20 -1.56 38.93 -11.24
C ASN A 20 -0.35 38.07 -10.82
N ASN A 21 -0.18 36.89 -11.41
CA ASN A 21 0.92 35.96 -11.11
C ASN A 21 2.15 36.14 -12.01
N LEU A 22 2.17 37.17 -12.87
CA LEU A 22 3.25 37.42 -13.82
C LEU A 22 4.33 38.38 -13.30
N SER A 23 5.55 38.20 -13.78
CA SER A 23 6.64 39.14 -13.57
C SER A 23 6.40 40.46 -14.32
N SER A 24 6.91 41.57 -13.78
CA SER A 24 6.79 42.91 -14.38
C SER A 24 7.29 43.00 -15.82
N SER A 25 8.30 42.21 -16.19
CA SER A 25 8.80 42.10 -17.56
C SER A 25 7.77 41.52 -18.53
N LYS A 26 7.08 40.44 -18.15
CA LYS A 26 6.06 39.76 -18.96
C LYS A 26 4.78 40.58 -19.06
N VAL A 27 4.40 41.28 -17.99
CA VAL A 27 3.26 42.21 -17.99
C VAL A 27 3.42 43.29 -19.07
N ASN A 28 4.64 43.84 -19.21
CA ASN A 28 4.93 44.86 -20.22
C ASN A 28 4.88 44.30 -21.64
N GLU A 29 5.33 43.06 -21.85
CA GLU A 29 5.28 42.37 -23.13
C GLU A 29 3.83 42.09 -23.56
N ILE A 30 3.01 41.59 -22.64
CA ILE A 30 1.58 41.34 -22.87
C ILE A 30 0.82 42.64 -23.15
N ASN A 31 1.07 43.70 -22.37
CA ASN A 31 0.45 45.00 -22.61
C ASN A 31 0.82 45.55 -24.00
N LYS A 32 2.03 45.26 -24.50
CA LYS A 32 2.44 45.67 -25.85
C LYS A 32 1.63 44.90 -26.91
N ILE A 33 1.54 43.58 -26.78
CA ILE A 33 0.80 42.71 -27.72
C ILE A 33 -0.69 43.08 -27.76
N ILE A 34 -1.30 43.27 -26.58
CA ILE A 34 -2.73 43.60 -26.44
C ILE A 34 -3.07 45.01 -26.96
N ASN A 35 -2.11 45.94 -26.96
CA ASN A 35 -2.29 47.27 -27.54
C ASN A 35 -2.11 47.27 -29.07
N GLU A 36 -1.38 46.30 -29.61
CA GLU A 36 -1.12 46.16 -31.05
C GLU A 36 -2.17 45.28 -31.75
N ASP A 37 -2.85 44.38 -31.03
CA ASP A 37 -3.84 43.43 -31.56
C ASP A 37 -5.21 43.54 -30.87
N GLU A 38 -6.22 44.00 -31.61
CA GLU A 38 -7.61 44.14 -31.14
C GLU A 38 -8.26 42.79 -30.80
N THR A 39 -7.82 41.71 -31.45
CA THR A 39 -8.32 40.34 -31.24
C THR A 39 -7.91 39.82 -29.86
N GLU A 40 -6.65 40.03 -29.47
CA GLU A 40 -6.13 39.64 -28.15
C GLU A 40 -6.70 40.52 -27.03
N LEU A 41 -6.98 41.80 -27.30
CA LEU A 41 -7.70 42.67 -26.37
C LEU A 41 -9.12 42.17 -26.08
N SER A 42 -9.84 41.72 -27.11
CA SER A 42 -11.17 41.12 -26.96
C SER A 42 -11.11 39.84 -26.11
N ARG A 43 -10.10 38.99 -26.35
CA ARG A 43 -9.85 37.76 -25.59
C ARG A 43 -9.54 38.06 -24.11
N LEU A 44 -8.68 39.04 -23.81
CA LEU A 44 -8.43 39.47 -22.43
C LEU A 44 -9.71 39.96 -21.73
N ARG A 45 -10.55 40.74 -22.43
CA ARG A 45 -11.82 41.22 -21.87
C ARG A 45 -12.76 40.06 -21.53
N ALA A 46 -12.83 39.05 -22.40
CA ALA A 46 -13.60 37.83 -22.13
C ALA A 46 -13.09 37.09 -20.89
N HIS A 47 -11.77 36.90 -20.75
CA HIS A 47 -11.17 36.27 -19.56
C HIS A 47 -11.45 37.06 -18.28
N LYS A 48 -11.31 38.39 -18.32
CA LYS A 48 -11.63 39.24 -17.16
C LYS A 48 -13.10 39.17 -16.77
N PHE A 49 -14.00 39.14 -17.76
CA PHE A 49 -15.43 39.02 -17.53
C PHE A 49 -15.80 37.67 -16.89
N VAL A 50 -15.23 36.57 -17.40
CA VAL A 50 -15.42 35.23 -16.82
C VAL A 50 -14.87 35.18 -15.40
N HIS A 51 -13.67 35.69 -15.15
CA HIS A 51 -13.08 35.72 -13.80
C HIS A 51 -13.94 36.47 -12.79
N GLN A 52 -14.46 37.64 -13.17
CA GLN A 52 -15.35 38.43 -12.33
C GLN A 52 -16.65 37.67 -12.06
N THR A 53 -17.26 37.10 -13.10
CA THR A 53 -18.50 36.33 -12.97
C THR A 53 -18.33 35.11 -12.06
N LEU A 54 -17.21 34.37 -12.19
CA LEU A 54 -16.91 33.22 -11.35
C LEU A 54 -16.66 33.61 -9.89
N LYS A 55 -16.06 34.77 -9.63
CA LYS A 55 -15.86 35.30 -8.26
C LYS A 55 -17.16 35.69 -7.57
N GLU A 56 -18.19 36.05 -8.33
CA GLU A 56 -19.50 36.42 -7.81
C GLU A 56 -20.39 35.19 -7.53
N ILE A 57 -19.99 33.99 -7.96
CA ILE A 57 -20.72 32.76 -7.67
C ILE A 57 -20.67 32.51 -6.15
N PRO A 58 -21.82 32.43 -5.46
CA PRO A 58 -21.84 32.12 -4.04
C PRO A 58 -21.26 30.73 -3.81
N VAL A 59 -20.30 30.64 -2.90
CA VAL A 59 -19.75 29.35 -2.47
C VAL A 59 -20.74 28.73 -1.50
N ASP A 60 -21.40 27.66 -1.92
CA ASP A 60 -22.25 26.87 -1.04
C ASP A 60 -21.40 26.26 0.08
N GLU A 61 -21.85 26.40 1.33
CA GLU A 61 -21.20 25.73 2.45
C GLU A 61 -21.27 24.22 2.27
N ALA A 62 -20.13 23.55 2.45
CA ALA A 62 -20.08 22.10 2.40
C ALA A 62 -21.06 21.50 3.43
N PRO A 63 -21.81 20.44 3.08
CA PRO A 63 -22.71 19.77 4.00
C PRO A 63 -22.03 19.42 5.32
N LYS A 64 -22.75 19.64 6.42
CA LYS A 64 -22.31 19.25 7.75
C LYS A 64 -21.94 17.76 7.71
N ASN A 65 -20.74 17.44 8.19
CA ASN A 65 -20.15 16.08 8.26
C ASN A 65 -19.45 15.55 7.00
N ILE A 66 -19.30 16.30 5.90
CA ILE A 66 -18.49 15.85 4.74
C ILE A 66 -17.08 15.41 5.15
N SER A 67 -16.40 16.22 5.97
CA SER A 67 -15.05 15.91 6.43
C SER A 67 -14.99 14.59 7.21
N GLN A 68 -15.97 14.34 8.08
CA GLN A 68 -16.07 13.07 8.83
C GLN A 68 -16.33 11.88 7.91
N LEU A 69 -17.17 12.06 6.89
CA LEU A 69 -17.52 11.02 5.92
C LEU A 69 -16.30 10.64 5.06
N VAL A 70 -15.54 11.64 4.60
CA VAL A 70 -14.28 11.46 3.87
C VAL A 70 -13.23 10.80 4.76
N MET A 71 -13.05 11.29 5.98
CA MET A 71 -12.05 10.74 6.90
C MET A 71 -12.38 9.30 7.32
N SER A 72 -13.67 8.98 7.49
CA SER A 72 -14.13 7.61 7.75
C SER A 72 -13.77 6.67 6.59
N LYS A 73 -13.99 7.10 5.34
CA LYS A 73 -13.65 6.29 4.16
C LYS A 73 -12.15 6.07 3.98
N ILE A 74 -11.34 7.10 4.26
CA ILE A 74 -9.87 6.99 4.25
C ILE A 74 -9.42 5.98 5.31
N THR A 75 -9.95 6.10 6.52
CA THR A 75 -9.58 5.22 7.64
C THR A 75 -9.99 3.76 7.38
N GLU A 76 -11.18 3.54 6.84
CA GLU A 76 -11.68 2.21 6.46
C GLU A 76 -10.73 1.55 5.45
N ALA A 77 -10.33 2.28 4.41
CA ALA A 77 -9.39 1.79 3.38
C ALA A 77 -8.01 1.42 3.94
N ILE A 78 -7.48 2.19 4.90
CA ILE A 78 -6.18 1.92 5.54
C ILE A 78 -6.27 0.72 6.50
N SER A 79 -7.40 0.52 7.18
CA SER A 79 -7.56 -0.52 8.20
C SER A 79 -7.60 -1.95 7.65
N PHE A 80 -8.03 -2.14 6.40
CA PHE A 80 -8.11 -3.46 5.76
C PHE A 80 -6.74 -4.11 5.51
N ASP A 81 -5.67 -3.34 5.29
CA ASP A 81 -4.31 -3.90 5.12
C ASP A 81 -3.71 -4.44 6.43
N SER A 82 -4.23 -4.03 7.60
CA SER A 82 -3.70 -4.43 8.91
C SER A 82 -4.15 -5.84 9.33
N GLN A 83 -5.35 -6.26 8.95
CA GLN A 83 -5.91 -7.53 9.43
C GLN A 83 -5.17 -8.76 8.86
N ALA A 84 -4.76 -8.72 7.58
CA ALA A 84 -3.96 -9.78 6.98
C ALA A 84 -2.56 -9.91 7.63
N SER A 85 -1.94 -8.77 7.99
CA SER A 85 -0.64 -8.75 8.69
C SER A 85 -0.71 -9.39 10.07
N ASN A 86 -1.79 -9.17 10.81
CA ASN A 86 -1.94 -9.71 12.16
C ASN A 86 -2.21 -11.22 12.17
N PHE A 87 -2.98 -11.74 11.20
CA PHE A 87 -3.15 -13.18 11.03
C PHE A 87 -1.82 -13.87 10.71
N PHE A 88 -1.02 -13.29 9.82
CA PHE A 88 0.30 -13.83 9.48
C PHE A 88 1.25 -13.86 10.69
N LYS A 89 1.28 -12.80 11.50
CA LYS A 89 2.04 -12.76 12.76
C LYS A 89 1.58 -13.84 13.75
N PHE A 90 0.27 -14.07 13.84
CA PHE A 90 -0.30 -15.12 14.68
C PHE A 90 0.15 -16.51 14.22
N VAL A 91 0.06 -16.80 12.91
CA VAL A 91 0.48 -18.09 12.34
C VAL A 91 1.98 -18.33 12.58
N ILE A 92 2.84 -17.34 12.30
CA ILE A 92 4.28 -17.46 12.57
C ILE A 92 4.54 -17.69 14.06
N GLY A 93 3.91 -16.91 14.94
CA GLY A 93 4.07 -17.05 16.39
C GLY A 93 3.69 -18.45 16.87
N PHE A 94 2.59 -19.00 16.36
CA PHE A 94 2.15 -20.35 16.68
C PHE A 94 3.16 -21.42 16.23
N PHE A 95 3.71 -21.29 15.02
CA PHE A 95 4.76 -22.19 14.52
C PHE A 95 6.04 -22.13 15.35
N VAL A 96 6.47 -20.93 15.76
CA VAL A 96 7.64 -20.76 16.62
C VAL A 96 7.45 -21.48 17.96
N ILE A 97 6.26 -21.35 18.57
CA ILE A 97 5.94 -22.04 19.83
C ILE A 97 6.00 -23.56 19.67
N ILE A 98 5.40 -24.12 18.61
CA ILE A 98 5.44 -25.57 18.35
C ILE A 98 6.87 -26.06 18.18
N ILE A 99 7.66 -25.35 17.35
CA ILE A 99 9.06 -25.68 17.11
C ILE A 99 9.84 -25.64 18.44
N SER A 100 9.66 -24.60 19.26
CA SER A 100 10.28 -24.50 20.59
C SER A 100 9.86 -25.63 21.53
N ALA A 101 8.60 -26.07 21.51
CA ALA A 101 8.14 -27.19 22.33
C ALA A 101 8.82 -28.51 21.94
N VAL A 102 8.98 -28.77 20.64
CA VAL A 102 9.72 -29.92 20.13
C VAL A 102 11.19 -29.86 20.54
N PHE A 103 11.80 -28.66 20.55
CA PHE A 103 13.17 -28.46 21.02
C PHE A 103 13.33 -28.79 22.51
N ILE A 104 12.44 -28.29 23.37
CA ILE A 104 12.50 -28.55 24.83
C ILE A 104 12.35 -30.05 25.11
N TYR A 105 11.42 -30.71 24.43
CA TYR A 105 11.21 -32.15 24.57
C TYR A 105 12.43 -32.95 24.13
N SER A 106 13.05 -32.58 22.99
CA SER A 106 14.24 -33.28 22.47
C SER A 106 15.46 -33.09 23.37
N PHE A 107 15.61 -31.92 24.00
CA PHE A 107 16.72 -31.65 24.91
C PHE A 107 16.58 -32.42 26.24
N GLN A 108 15.35 -32.55 26.77
CA GLN A 108 15.11 -33.37 27.97
C GLN A 108 15.41 -34.86 27.75
N VAL A 109 15.27 -35.37 26.53
CA VAL A 109 15.61 -36.76 26.19
C VAL A 109 17.14 -36.99 26.13
N GLN A 110 17.96 -35.93 26.04
CA GLN A 110 19.42 -36.02 25.85
C GLN A 110 20.26 -35.52 27.04
N THR A 111 19.68 -35.18 28.19
CA THR A 111 20.46 -34.79 29.38
C THR A 111 21.15 -35.99 30.03
N ASP A 112 22.20 -36.48 29.39
CA ASP A 112 23.29 -37.29 29.98
C ASP A 112 24.65 -36.99 29.31
N THR A 113 24.80 -35.90 28.55
CA THR A 113 26.12 -35.57 27.96
C THR A 113 26.46 -34.09 28.01
N GLU A 114 27.59 -33.84 28.65
CA GLU A 114 28.17 -32.53 28.95
C GLU A 114 28.51 -31.71 27.69
N GLY A 115 28.36 -30.39 27.81
CA GLY A 115 29.28 -29.44 27.19
C GLY A 115 29.08 -29.06 25.71
N SER A 116 28.64 -27.82 25.52
CA SER A 116 29.27 -26.81 24.63
C SER A 116 28.80 -26.58 23.17
N THR A 117 28.74 -25.29 22.84
CA THR A 117 28.84 -24.59 21.53
C THR A 117 27.73 -24.70 20.47
N SER A 118 27.36 -23.53 19.94
CA SER A 118 26.26 -23.27 18.99
C SER A 118 26.36 -23.98 17.64
N PHE A 119 27.53 -24.50 17.25
CA PHE A 119 27.72 -25.25 16.00
C PHE A 119 27.29 -26.72 16.10
N GLN A 120 27.33 -27.31 17.30
CA GLN A 120 26.84 -28.68 17.53
C GLN A 120 25.31 -28.75 17.57
N PHE A 121 24.63 -27.60 17.70
CA PHE A 121 23.17 -27.54 17.74
C PHE A 121 22.55 -28.00 16.42
N PHE A 122 23.05 -27.51 15.28
CA PHE A 122 22.52 -27.90 13.96
C PHE A 122 22.78 -29.39 13.69
N GLU A 123 23.95 -29.90 14.05
CA GLU A 123 24.28 -31.32 13.90
C GLU A 123 23.41 -32.22 14.78
N LYS A 124 23.26 -31.88 16.07
CA LYS A 124 22.38 -32.60 17.01
C LYS A 124 20.91 -32.50 16.59
N PHE A 125 20.49 -31.37 16.04
CA PHE A 125 19.15 -31.20 15.47
C PHE A 125 18.93 -32.11 14.27
N PHE A 126 19.80 -32.07 13.26
CA PHE A 126 19.67 -32.93 12.08
C PHE A 126 19.80 -34.42 12.44
N HIS A 127 20.59 -34.76 13.46
CA HIS A 127 20.70 -36.13 13.97
C HIS A 127 19.45 -36.58 14.75
N GLY A 128 18.86 -35.71 15.58
CA GLY A 128 17.57 -35.96 16.24
C GLY A 128 16.42 -36.06 15.25
N LEU A 129 16.43 -35.23 14.22
CA LEU A 129 15.42 -35.22 13.17
C LEU A 129 15.56 -36.44 12.25
N SER A 130 16.79 -36.87 11.93
CA SER A 130 17.04 -38.07 11.13
C SER A 130 16.77 -39.36 11.88
N THR A 131 16.82 -39.36 13.22
CA THR A 131 16.39 -40.51 14.06
C THR A 131 14.88 -40.51 14.32
N MET A 132 14.22 -39.35 14.29
CA MET A 132 12.75 -39.25 14.35
C MET A 132 12.06 -39.54 13.01
N LEU A 133 12.64 -39.14 11.87
CA LEU A 133 12.11 -39.36 10.52
C LEU A 133 11.69 -40.82 10.22
N PRO A 134 12.51 -41.85 10.51
CA PRO A 134 12.11 -43.24 10.26
C PRO A 134 10.98 -43.72 11.19
N ASN A 135 10.82 -43.09 12.36
CA ASN A 135 9.73 -43.38 13.30
C ASN A 135 8.50 -42.48 13.09
N PHE A 136 8.57 -41.53 12.16
CA PHE A 136 7.49 -40.60 11.86
C PHE A 136 6.15 -41.29 11.50
N PRO A 137 6.13 -42.40 10.73
CA PRO A 137 4.89 -43.13 10.48
C PRO A 137 4.26 -43.70 11.75
N ASN A 138 5.07 -44.10 12.74
CA ASN A 138 4.59 -44.63 14.00
C ASN A 138 3.95 -43.55 14.89
N ILE A 139 4.27 -42.28 14.69
CA ILE A 139 3.65 -41.16 15.42
C ILE A 139 2.17 -40.98 15.00
N PHE A 140 1.82 -41.31 13.75
CA PHE A 140 0.44 -41.31 13.25
C PHE A 140 -0.37 -42.57 13.63
N SER A 141 0.26 -43.54 14.32
CA SER A 141 -0.48 -44.71 14.82
C SER A 141 -1.43 -44.34 15.97
N ASN A 142 -1.16 -43.24 16.68
CA ASN A 142 -2.02 -42.77 17.76
C ASN A 142 -3.18 -41.95 17.20
N SER A 143 -4.41 -42.44 17.43
CA SER A 143 -5.63 -41.82 16.91
C SER A 143 -5.78 -40.34 17.31
N SER A 144 -5.33 -39.95 18.51
CA SER A 144 -5.39 -38.56 18.97
C SER A 144 -4.40 -37.66 18.22
N ILE A 145 -3.20 -38.16 17.93
CA ILE A 145 -2.18 -37.42 17.17
C ILE A 145 -2.65 -37.22 15.73
N THR A 146 -3.28 -38.23 15.13
CA THR A 146 -3.83 -38.13 13.76
C THR A 146 -4.98 -37.13 13.68
N ILE A 147 -5.86 -37.07 14.69
CA ILE A 147 -6.92 -36.05 14.78
C ILE A 147 -6.31 -34.64 14.88
N ILE A 148 -5.34 -34.44 15.76
CA ILE A 148 -4.65 -33.15 15.93
C ILE A 148 -3.91 -32.74 14.65
N GLY A 149 -3.21 -33.69 14.02
CA GLY A 149 -2.50 -33.47 12.76
C GLY A 149 -3.44 -33.08 11.62
N SER A 150 -4.61 -33.72 11.53
CA SER A 150 -5.63 -33.37 10.52
C SER A 150 -6.19 -31.96 10.71
N ALA A 151 -6.45 -31.54 11.95
CA ALA A 151 -6.89 -30.18 12.26
C ALA A 151 -5.82 -29.14 11.91
N LEU A 152 -4.55 -29.45 12.20
CA LEU A 152 -3.40 -28.62 11.83
C LEU A 152 -3.27 -28.45 10.31
N ILE A 153 -3.47 -29.53 9.55
CA ILE A 153 -3.44 -29.48 8.07
C ILE A 153 -4.55 -28.58 7.53
N ILE A 154 -5.77 -28.65 8.08
CA ILE A 154 -6.88 -27.78 7.68
C ILE A 154 -6.53 -26.30 7.94
N ILE A 155 -5.98 -25.98 9.12
CA ILE A 155 -5.53 -24.62 9.45
C ILE A 155 -4.44 -24.17 8.48
N LEU A 156 -3.52 -25.06 8.11
CA LEU A 156 -2.44 -24.77 7.17
C LEU A 156 -2.97 -24.51 5.76
N PHE A 157 -3.97 -25.28 5.30
CA PHE A 157 -4.66 -25.03 4.04
C PHE A 157 -5.37 -23.67 4.03
N ILE A 158 -6.06 -23.32 5.12
CA ILE A 158 -6.70 -22.01 5.27
C ILE A 158 -5.63 -20.89 5.21
N ALA A 159 -4.52 -21.06 5.92
CA ALA A 159 -3.43 -20.10 5.91
C ALA A 159 -2.79 -19.96 4.53
N SER A 160 -2.54 -21.06 3.82
CA SER A 160 -2.03 -21.05 2.45
C SER A 160 -3.00 -20.38 1.48
N PHE A 161 -4.30 -20.62 1.61
CA PHE A 161 -5.32 -19.95 0.82
C PHE A 161 -5.27 -18.42 1.02
N TYR A 162 -5.25 -17.96 2.26
CA TYR A 162 -5.13 -16.53 2.57
C TYR A 162 -3.81 -15.92 2.08
N MET A 163 -2.71 -16.66 2.14
CA MET A 163 -1.41 -16.21 1.64
C MET A 163 -1.43 -16.00 0.12
N VAL A 164 -2.02 -16.94 -0.62
CA VAL A 164 -2.19 -16.84 -2.08
C VAL A 164 -3.11 -15.66 -2.44
N GLU A 165 -4.24 -15.53 -1.74
CA GLU A 165 -5.18 -14.43 -1.96
C GLU A 165 -4.54 -13.06 -1.67
N SER A 166 -3.78 -12.96 -0.59
CA SER A 166 -3.00 -11.76 -0.25
C SER A 166 -2.00 -11.40 -1.34
N HIS A 167 -1.31 -12.39 -1.93
CA HIS A 167 -0.36 -12.16 -3.01
C HIS A 167 -1.05 -11.67 -4.29
N PHE A 168 -2.24 -12.20 -4.61
CA PHE A 168 -3.04 -11.72 -5.73
C PHE A 168 -3.52 -10.27 -5.54
N HIS A 169 -4.00 -9.92 -4.35
CA HIS A 169 -4.41 -8.54 -4.05
C HIS A 169 -3.23 -7.55 -4.07
N PHE A 170 -2.07 -7.96 -3.57
CA PHE A 170 -0.85 -7.15 -3.64
C PHE A 170 -0.41 -6.91 -5.10
N LYS A 171 -0.43 -7.94 -5.94
CA LYS A 171 -0.11 -7.83 -7.36
C LYS A 171 -1.06 -6.88 -8.09
N LYS A 172 -2.37 -6.97 -7.83
CA LYS A 172 -3.38 -6.04 -8.40
C LYS A 172 -3.15 -4.59 -7.98
N LYS A 173 -2.72 -4.34 -6.73
CA LYS A 173 -2.37 -2.99 -6.26
C LYS A 173 -1.15 -2.44 -7.00
N LEU A 174 -0.09 -3.24 -7.18
CA LEU A 174 1.10 -2.83 -7.93
C LEU A 174 0.79 -2.48 -9.39
N ASP A 175 -0.02 -3.32 -10.06
CA ASP A 175 -0.40 -3.09 -11.46
C ASP A 175 -1.25 -1.81 -11.64
N HIS A 176 -1.96 -1.38 -10.59
CA HIS A 176 -2.73 -0.14 -10.61
C HIS A 176 -1.86 1.13 -10.48
N PHE A 177 -0.75 1.06 -9.74
CA PHE A 177 0.20 2.17 -9.60
C PHE A 177 1.25 2.23 -10.72
N SER A 178 1.33 1.19 -11.56
CA SER A 178 2.25 1.11 -12.71
C SER A 178 1.66 1.67 -14.01
N LYS A 179 0.44 2.21 -13.98
CA LYS A 179 -0.22 2.90 -15.11
C LYS A 179 -0.43 4.37 -14.77
#